data_AF-A0A5C7Q141-F1
#
_entry.id   AF-A0A5C7Q141-F1
#
_cell.length_a   1.000
_cell.length_b   1.000
_cell.length_c   1.000
_cell.angle_alpha   90.00
_cell.angle_beta   90.00
_cell.angle_gamma   90.00
#
_symmetry.space_group_name_H-M   'P 1'
#
loop_
_entity.id
_entity.type
_entity.pdbx_description
1 polymer ?
#
loop_
_entity_poly.entity_id
_entity_poly.type
_entity_poly.pdbx_seq_one_letter_code
_entity_poly.pdbx_strand_id
1 'polypeptide(L)'
;MTTVLYSFVGTVTTEHGARLTAVARVRAKDGFPREAFEAAADATADLIGHRPDPKTGVRLTKLDAIKSMDDIQRAVSAACAVWGVSEPAIFSKCRVTSACKARFAVYQYLCVTRALGASEVGRLMGRDHGTIWSGVRKFSEWVETDSLMRSQVEEFNRRLDA
;
A
#
# COMPACT_ATOMS: atom_id res chain seq x y z
N MET A 1 -2.67 -10.38 19.19
CA MET A 1 -2.98 -10.44 17.75
C MET A 1 -1.64 -10.53 17.01
N THR A 2 -1.53 -11.11 15.80
CA THR A 2 -0.22 -11.17 15.10
C THR A 2 -0.13 -9.99 14.14
N THR A 3 0.61 -8.96 14.53
CA THR A 3 0.75 -7.71 13.75
C THR A 3 1.89 -7.89 12.74
N VAL A 4 1.64 -7.60 11.46
CA VAL A 4 2.70 -7.46 10.47
C VAL A 4 3.36 -6.12 10.74
N LEU A 5 4.59 -6.14 11.26
CA LEU A 5 5.23 -4.93 11.80
C LEU A 5 6.21 -4.29 10.83
N TYR A 6 6.77 -5.08 9.90
CA TYR A 6 7.68 -4.57 8.87
C TYR A 6 7.46 -5.32 7.55
N SER A 7 7.44 -4.58 6.44
CA SER A 7 7.52 -5.13 5.08
C SER A 7 8.67 -4.44 4.34
N PHE A 8 9.68 -5.19 3.92
CA PHE A 8 10.78 -4.67 3.09
C PHE A 8 10.52 -5.03 1.65
N VAL A 9 10.63 -4.06 0.74
CA VAL A 9 10.61 -4.31 -0.71
C VAL A 9 12.00 -3.95 -1.24
N GLY A 10 12.85 -4.96 -1.35
CA GLY A 10 14.16 -4.83 -1.98
C GLY A 10 14.04 -5.13 -3.47
N THR A 11 14.58 -4.26 -4.33
CA THR A 11 14.78 -4.60 -5.75
C THR A 11 16.25 -4.96 -5.94
N VAL A 12 16.54 -6.24 -6.17
CA VAL A 12 17.90 -6.71 -6.50
C VAL A 12 17.99 -6.79 -8.02
N THR A 13 18.95 -6.07 -8.61
CA THR A 13 19.30 -6.26 -10.02
C THR A 13 20.46 -7.23 -10.08
N THR A 14 20.23 -8.41 -10.63
CA THR A 14 21.28 -9.42 -10.84
C THR A 14 22.27 -8.95 -11.91
N GLU A 15 23.45 -9.56 -11.96
CA GLU A 15 24.48 -9.28 -12.98
C GLU A 15 23.97 -9.49 -14.42
N HIS A 16 22.90 -10.26 -14.60
CA HIS A 16 22.24 -10.50 -15.89
C HIS A 16 21.03 -9.57 -16.15
N GLY A 17 20.86 -8.53 -15.34
CA GLY A 17 19.80 -7.52 -15.51
C GLY A 17 18.41 -7.95 -15.03
N ALA A 18 18.26 -9.15 -14.46
CA ALA A 18 16.99 -9.58 -13.87
C ALA A 18 16.71 -8.79 -12.59
N ARG A 19 15.48 -8.26 -12.46
CA ARG A 19 15.01 -7.54 -11.27
C ARG A 19 14.21 -8.48 -10.37
N LEU A 20 14.74 -8.78 -9.20
CA LEU A 20 14.08 -9.57 -8.17
C LEU A 20 13.49 -8.65 -7.12
N THR A 21 12.19 -8.80 -6.83
CA THR A 21 11.53 -8.07 -5.75
C THR A 21 11.41 -9.01 -4.56
N ALA A 22 12.20 -8.78 -3.52
CA ALA A 22 12.08 -9.52 -2.26
C ALA A 22 11.11 -8.78 -1.34
N VAL A 23 10.03 -9.45 -0.93
CA VAL A 23 9.09 -8.96 0.08
C VAL A 23 9.26 -9.79 1.34
N ALA A 24 9.90 -9.22 2.35
CA ALA A 24 10.02 -9.87 3.65
C ALA A 24 9.06 -9.23 4.65
N ARG A 25 8.27 -10.06 5.35
CA ARG A 25 7.32 -9.62 6.38
C ARG A 25 7.74 -10.17 7.74
N VAL A 26 7.99 -9.28 8.70
CA VAL A 26 8.24 -9.68 10.09
C VAL A 26 6.93 -9.58 10.87
N ARG A 27 6.52 -10.69 11.50
CA ARG A 27 5.31 -10.80 12.31
C ARG A 27 5.70 -11.02 13.77
N ALA A 28 5.11 -10.25 14.69
CA ALA A 28 5.31 -10.45 16.13
C ALA A 28 4.03 -10.16 16.93
N LYS A 29 4.08 -10.54 18.21
CA LYS A 29 3.02 -10.26 19.19
C LYS A 29 3.16 -8.83 19.73
N ASP A 30 2.06 -8.27 20.21
CA ASP A 30 2.04 -6.93 20.83
C ASP A 30 2.98 -6.87 22.05
N GLY A 31 3.76 -5.79 22.17
CA GLY A 31 4.74 -5.59 23.25
C GLY A 31 6.14 -6.15 22.97
N PHE A 32 6.41 -6.65 21.77
CA PHE A 32 7.75 -7.14 21.41
C PHE A 32 8.77 -5.98 21.36
N PRO A 33 10.03 -6.18 21.77
CA PRO A 33 11.01 -5.10 21.90
C PRO A 33 11.39 -4.50 20.54
N ARG A 34 11.41 -3.17 20.44
CA ARG A 34 11.78 -2.42 19.22
C ARG A 34 13.15 -2.85 18.66
N GLU A 35 14.13 -3.02 19.54
CA GLU A 35 15.50 -3.39 19.20
C GLU A 35 15.59 -4.77 18.52
N ALA A 36 14.73 -5.72 18.92
CA ALA A 36 14.66 -7.04 18.30
C ALA A 36 14.11 -6.99 16.87
N PHE A 37 13.28 -5.99 16.55
CA PHE A 37 12.83 -5.76 15.18
C PHE A 37 13.88 -5.13 14.29
N GLU A 38 14.63 -4.16 14.82
CA GLU A 38 15.73 -3.51 14.09
C GLU A 38 16.81 -4.55 13.74
N ALA A 39 17.11 -5.46 14.68
CA ALA A 39 17.99 -6.60 14.43
C ALA A 39 17.43 -7.57 13.36
N ALA A 40 16.13 -7.88 13.39
CA ALA A 40 15.50 -8.74 12.38
C ALA A 40 15.44 -8.09 10.99
N ALA A 41 15.24 -6.77 10.93
CA ALA A 41 15.28 -5.98 9.71
C ALA A 41 16.68 -5.96 9.10
N ASP A 42 17.70 -5.77 9.93
CA ASP A 42 19.10 -5.79 9.51
C ASP A 42 19.53 -7.18 9.04
N ALA A 43 19.17 -8.24 9.77
CA ALA A 43 19.41 -9.63 9.34
C ALA A 43 18.69 -9.97 8.01
N THR A 44 17.50 -9.40 7.79
CA THR A 44 16.76 -9.54 6.53
C THR A 44 17.41 -8.76 5.38
N ALA A 45 17.94 -7.57 5.66
CA ALA A 45 18.70 -6.77 4.70
C ALA A 45 20.02 -7.46 4.30
N ASP A 46 20.68 -8.11 5.26
CA ASP A 46 21.86 -8.93 5.02
C ASP A 46 21.53 -10.18 4.18
N LEU A 47 20.39 -10.84 4.43
CA LEU A 47 19.87 -11.95 3.61
C LEU A 47 19.52 -11.55 2.17
N ILE A 48 19.09 -10.29 1.94
CA ILE A 48 18.82 -9.74 0.61
C ILE A 48 20.12 -9.29 -0.10
N GLY A 49 21.25 -9.33 0.62
CA GLY A 49 22.57 -9.42 0.04
C GLY A 49 23.51 -8.25 0.30
N HIS A 50 23.05 -7.09 0.77
CA HIS A 50 23.94 -5.95 1.00
C HIS A 50 23.31 -4.94 1.97
N ARG A 51 23.98 -4.65 3.10
CA ARG A 51 24.05 -3.27 3.58
C ARG A 51 24.37 -2.40 2.35
N PRO A 52 23.58 -1.37 2.04
CA PRO A 52 23.71 -0.65 0.77
C PRO A 52 25.15 -0.18 0.57
N ASP A 53 25.86 -0.80 -0.37
CA ASP A 53 27.16 -0.34 -0.82
C ASP A 53 26.92 0.92 -1.65
N PRO A 54 27.55 2.07 -1.33
CA PRO A 54 27.42 3.30 -2.12
C PRO A 54 27.73 3.12 -3.62
N LYS A 55 28.49 2.08 -3.97
CA LYS A 55 28.86 1.74 -5.36
C LYS A 55 27.81 0.91 -6.09
N THR A 56 26.96 0.16 -5.39
CA THR A 56 25.93 -0.70 -6.02
C THR A 56 24.62 0.04 -6.30
N GLY A 57 24.47 1.29 -5.81
CA GLY A 57 23.31 2.13 -6.09
C GLY A 57 22.01 1.68 -5.41
N VAL A 58 22.09 0.76 -4.44
CA VAL A 58 20.93 0.27 -3.70
C VAL A 58 20.43 1.36 -2.75
N ARG A 59 19.33 2.05 -3.11
CA ARG A 59 18.62 2.96 -2.20
C ARG A 59 17.66 2.16 -1.33
N LEU A 60 17.89 2.18 -0.01
CA LEU A 60 16.87 1.85 0.97
C LEU A 60 15.85 3.01 1.01
N THR A 61 14.69 2.84 0.40
CA THR A 61 13.49 3.65 0.69
C THR A 61 12.98 3.28 2.09
N LYS A 62 13.75 3.67 3.12
CA LYS A 62 13.48 3.38 4.54
C LYS A 62 12.49 4.41 5.10
N LEU A 63 11.58 3.94 5.96
CA LEU A 63 10.60 4.66 6.81
C LEU A 63 9.26 5.11 6.19
N ASP A 64 9.22 5.81 5.04
CA ASP A 64 7.93 6.28 4.50
C ASP A 64 7.01 5.12 4.08
N ALA A 65 7.59 4.06 3.52
CA ALA A 65 6.85 2.87 3.10
C ALA A 65 6.12 2.15 4.25
N ILE A 66 6.63 2.23 5.49
CA ILE A 66 6.02 1.57 6.65
C ILE A 66 4.76 2.33 7.08
N LYS A 67 4.83 3.66 7.19
CA LYS A 67 3.64 4.49 7.43
C LYS A 67 2.61 4.30 6.32
N SER A 68 3.06 4.27 5.07
CA SER A 68 2.20 4.01 3.92
C SER A 68 1.49 2.65 3.98
N MET A 69 2.10 1.61 4.56
CA MET A 69 1.46 0.30 4.68
C MET A 69 0.32 0.28 5.71
N ASP A 70 0.48 0.95 6.85
CA ASP A 70 -0.59 1.10 7.83
C ASP A 70 -1.75 1.91 7.24
N ASP A 71 -1.43 3.00 6.53
CA ASP A 71 -2.43 3.81 5.82
C ASP A 71 -3.18 3.01 4.75
N ILE A 72 -2.48 2.17 3.99
CA ILE A 72 -3.10 1.27 3.01
C ILE A 72 -4.04 0.31 3.71
N GLN A 73 -3.60 -0.36 4.78
CA GLN A 73 -4.43 -1.37 5.43
C GLN A 73 -5.68 -0.73 6.05
N ARG A 74 -5.55 0.47 6.64
CA ARG A 74 -6.68 1.25 7.15
C ARG A 74 -7.64 1.64 6.03
N ALA A 75 -7.14 2.15 4.91
CA ALA A 75 -7.95 2.50 3.74
C ALA A 75 -8.64 1.28 3.13
N VAL A 76 -7.93 0.16 3.00
CA VAL A 76 -8.49 -1.11 2.49
C VAL A 76 -9.59 -1.61 3.41
N SER A 77 -9.37 -1.63 4.72
CA SER A 77 -10.37 -2.06 5.70
C SER A 77 -11.62 -1.17 5.68
N ALA A 78 -11.43 0.15 5.67
CA ALA A 78 -12.52 1.12 5.54
C ALA A 78 -13.30 0.91 4.24
N ALA A 79 -12.61 0.72 3.11
CA ALA A 79 -13.25 0.49 1.82
C ALA A 79 -14.02 -0.85 1.78
N CYS A 80 -13.47 -1.91 2.35
CA CYS A 80 -14.17 -3.18 2.50
C CYS A 80 -15.49 -3.02 3.26
N ALA A 81 -15.48 -2.27 4.36
CA ALA A 81 -16.67 -2.04 5.18
C ALA A 81 -17.73 -1.20 4.46
N VAL A 82 -17.34 -0.15 3.73
CA VAL A 82 -18.28 0.75 3.06
C VAL A 82 -18.93 0.13 1.83
N TRP A 83 -18.14 -0.54 1.00
CA TRP A 83 -18.62 -1.08 -0.28
C TRP A 83 -18.96 -2.57 -0.24
N GLY A 84 -18.83 -3.21 0.93
CA GLY A 84 -19.19 -4.62 1.12
C GLY A 84 -18.35 -5.57 0.26
N VAL A 85 -17.08 -5.24 0.03
CA VAL A 85 -16.16 -6.03 -0.78
C VAL A 85 -15.08 -6.68 0.08
N SER A 86 -14.60 -7.84 -0.34
CA SER A 86 -13.46 -8.48 0.32
C SER A 86 -12.15 -7.76 -0.03
N GLU A 87 -11.18 -7.82 0.87
CA GLU A 87 -9.85 -7.26 0.64
C GLU A 87 -9.19 -7.80 -0.65
N PRO A 88 -9.24 -9.11 -0.96
CA PRO A 88 -8.76 -9.63 -2.24
C PRO A 88 -9.41 -8.96 -3.47
N ALA A 89 -10.67 -8.54 -3.38
CA ALA A 89 -11.35 -7.88 -4.49
C ALA A 89 -10.74 -6.51 -4.81
N ILE A 90 -10.28 -5.78 -3.79
CA ILE A 90 -9.58 -4.48 -3.95
C ILE A 90 -8.29 -4.67 -4.74
N PHE A 91 -7.51 -5.71 -4.44
CA PHE A 91 -6.26 -6.00 -5.16
C PHE A 91 -6.46 -6.77 -6.48
N SER A 92 -7.65 -7.34 -6.71
CA SER A 92 -7.96 -8.10 -7.92
C SER A 92 -8.12 -7.23 -9.18
N LYS A 93 -7.93 -7.82 -10.36
CA LYS A 93 -8.22 -7.16 -11.65
C LYS A 93 -9.72 -7.14 -11.99
N CYS A 94 -10.58 -7.63 -11.10
CA CYS A 94 -12.03 -7.65 -11.30
C CYS A 94 -12.58 -6.22 -11.47
N ARG A 95 -13.49 -6.05 -12.44
CA ARG A 95 -14.07 -4.75 -12.81
C ARG A 95 -15.52 -4.56 -12.36
N VAL A 96 -16.01 -5.40 -11.45
CA VAL A 96 -17.32 -5.22 -10.82
C VAL A 96 -17.36 -3.85 -10.15
N THR A 97 -18.46 -3.12 -10.34
CA THR A 97 -18.60 -1.71 -9.96
C THR A 97 -18.29 -1.45 -8.49
N SER A 98 -18.77 -2.29 -7.56
CA SER A 98 -18.50 -2.15 -6.13
C SER A 98 -17.00 -2.28 -5.80
N ALA A 99 -16.33 -3.26 -6.41
CA ALA A 99 -14.88 -3.45 -6.24
C ALA A 99 -14.08 -2.30 -6.86
N CYS A 100 -14.51 -1.76 -8.01
CA CYS A 100 -13.91 -0.57 -8.61
C CYS A 100 -14.08 0.67 -7.74
N LYS A 101 -15.30 0.94 -7.22
CA LYS A 101 -15.57 2.05 -6.31
C LYS A 101 -14.66 1.96 -5.06
N ALA A 102 -14.66 0.81 -4.38
CA ALA A 102 -13.81 0.58 -3.22
C ALA A 102 -12.33 0.81 -3.53
N ARG A 103 -11.84 0.25 -4.63
CA ARG A 103 -10.44 0.36 -5.04
C ARG A 103 -10.05 1.80 -5.38
N PHE A 104 -10.90 2.53 -6.08
CA PHE A 104 -10.61 3.91 -6.45
C PHE A 104 -10.69 4.86 -5.25
N ALA A 105 -11.52 4.55 -4.23
CA ALA A 105 -11.50 5.27 -2.96
C ALA A 105 -10.12 5.16 -2.29
N VAL A 106 -9.55 3.95 -2.25
CA VAL A 106 -8.20 3.72 -1.74
C VAL A 106 -7.17 4.52 -2.54
N TYR A 107 -7.26 4.52 -3.88
CA TYR A 107 -6.35 5.32 -4.70
C TYR A 107 -6.43 6.81 -4.40
N GLN A 108 -7.65 7.34 -4.29
CA GLN A 108 -7.86 8.76 -4.03
C GLN A 108 -7.32 9.15 -2.65
N TYR A 109 -7.60 8.36 -1.61
CA TYR A 109 -7.04 8.60 -0.29
C TYR A 109 -5.52 8.64 -0.29
N LEU A 110 -4.88 7.64 -0.92
CA LEU A 110 -3.42 7.55 -0.97
C LEU A 110 -2.80 8.70 -1.79
N CYS A 111 -3.39 9.07 -2.92
CA CYS A 111 -2.86 10.14 -3.76
C CYS A 111 -3.15 11.54 -3.20
N VAL A 112 -4.36 11.78 -2.70
CA VAL A 112 -4.82 13.13 -2.32
C VAL A 112 -4.54 13.42 -0.86
N THR A 113 -4.92 12.50 0.04
CA THR A 113 -4.78 12.71 1.49
C THR A 113 -3.38 12.39 1.97
N ARG A 114 -2.75 11.34 1.44
CA ARG A 114 -1.37 10.93 1.82
C ARG A 114 -0.29 11.47 0.88
N ALA A 115 -0.68 12.24 -0.14
CA ALA A 115 0.22 12.86 -1.11
C ALA A 115 1.20 11.87 -1.80
N LEU A 116 0.82 10.59 -1.93
CA LEU A 116 1.65 9.59 -2.60
C LEU A 116 1.58 9.76 -4.11
N GLY A 117 2.73 9.61 -4.78
CA GLY A 117 2.79 9.65 -6.24
C GLY A 117 2.02 8.47 -6.87
N ALA A 118 1.37 8.70 -8.02
CA ALA A 118 0.59 7.65 -8.68
C ALA A 118 1.41 6.37 -9.01
N SER A 119 2.69 6.52 -9.37
CA SER A 119 3.59 5.37 -9.58
C SER A 119 3.88 4.61 -8.29
N GLU A 120 3.94 5.30 -7.16
CA GLU A 120 4.13 4.68 -5.85
C GLU A 120 2.88 3.90 -5.42
N VAL A 121 1.71 4.54 -5.50
CA VAL A 121 0.41 3.87 -5.27
C VAL A 121 0.24 2.68 -6.21
N GLY A 122 0.64 2.82 -7.47
CA GLY A 122 0.65 1.74 -8.45
C GLY A 122 1.50 0.56 -7.99
N ARG A 123 2.73 0.78 -7.53
CA ARG A 123 3.57 -0.30 -6.96
C ARG A 123 2.92 -0.96 -5.75
N LEU A 124 2.34 -0.18 -4.85
CA LEU A 124 1.71 -0.68 -3.62
C LEU A 124 0.44 -1.49 -3.91
N MET A 125 -0.34 -1.11 -4.93
CA MET A 125 -1.60 -1.75 -5.30
C MET A 125 -1.46 -2.76 -6.46
N GLY A 126 -0.25 -2.96 -6.98
CA GLY A 126 0.02 -3.85 -8.13
C GLY A 126 -0.62 -3.37 -9.44
N ARG A 127 -0.51 -2.08 -9.75
CA ARG A 127 -1.15 -1.41 -10.89
C ARG A 127 -0.24 -0.42 -11.58
N ASP A 128 -0.55 -0.13 -12.84
CA ASP A 128 0.12 0.93 -13.58
C ASP A 128 -0.36 2.32 -13.11
N HIS A 129 0.54 3.29 -13.11
CA HIS A 129 0.29 4.68 -12.71
C HIS A 129 -0.87 5.34 -13.48
N GLY A 130 -1.05 5.03 -14.78
CA GLY A 130 -2.17 5.50 -15.57
C GLY A 130 -3.51 4.91 -15.11
N THR A 131 -3.49 3.67 -14.61
CA THR A 131 -4.68 3.06 -13.98
C THR A 131 -5.04 3.77 -12.68
N ILE A 132 -4.05 4.21 -11.90
CA ILE A 132 -4.29 4.99 -10.68
C ILE A 132 -4.96 6.31 -11.02
N TRP A 133 -4.40 7.10 -11.94
CA TRP A 133 -4.97 8.39 -12.35
C TRP A 133 -6.38 8.27 -12.94
N SER A 134 -6.59 7.29 -13.82
CA SER A 134 -7.91 7.02 -14.39
C SER A 134 -8.93 6.68 -13.29
N GLY A 135 -8.54 5.87 -12.30
CA GLY A 135 -9.38 5.54 -11.16
C GLY A 135 -9.71 6.75 -10.29
N VAL A 136 -8.70 7.56 -9.93
CA VAL A 136 -8.89 8.77 -9.12
C VAL A 136 -9.83 9.76 -9.81
N ARG A 137 -9.60 10.07 -11.08
CA ARG A 137 -10.47 10.96 -11.86
C ARG A 137 -11.90 10.43 -11.92
N LYS A 138 -12.06 9.13 -12.23
CA LYS A 138 -13.39 8.53 -12.35
C LYS A 138 -14.14 8.53 -11.01
N PHE A 139 -13.42 8.36 -9.92
CA PHE A 139 -14.00 8.41 -8.59
C PHE A 139 -14.47 9.82 -8.23
N SER A 140 -13.68 10.86 -8.51
CA SER A 140 -14.12 12.25 -8.34
C SER A 140 -15.39 12.55 -9.13
N GLU A 141 -15.46 12.13 -10.40
CA GLU A 141 -16.67 12.27 -11.22
C GLU A 141 -17.90 11.61 -10.58
N TRP A 142 -17.74 10.41 -9.99
CA TRP A 142 -18.83 9.75 -9.27
C TRP A 142 -19.23 10.50 -8.01
N VAL A 143 -18.29 11.02 -7.24
CA VAL A 143 -18.59 11.82 -6.04
C VAL A 143 -19.34 13.10 -6.39
N GLU A 144 -19.00 13.75 -7.51
CA GLU A 144 -19.70 14.96 -7.95
C GLU A 144 -21.14 14.68 -8.41
N THR A 145 -21.39 13.51 -8.99
CA THR A 145 -22.66 13.22 -9.69
C THR A 145 -23.63 12.30 -8.92
N ASP A 146 -23.15 11.50 -7.98
CA ASP A 146 -23.91 10.47 -7.27
C ASP A 146 -23.98 10.80 -5.76
N SER A 147 -25.17 11.12 -5.24
CA SER A 147 -25.38 11.45 -3.83
C SER A 147 -25.13 10.28 -2.88
N LEU A 148 -25.40 9.04 -3.33
CA LEU A 148 -25.05 7.85 -2.57
C LEU A 148 -23.53 7.72 -2.49
N MET A 149 -22.83 8.02 -3.59
CA MET A 149 -21.36 8.00 -3.60
C MET A 149 -20.77 9.01 -2.62
N ARG A 150 -21.33 10.23 -2.53
CA ARG A 150 -20.90 11.22 -1.52
C ARG A 150 -21.05 10.70 -0.09
N SER A 151 -22.22 10.13 0.21
CA SER A 151 -22.49 9.54 1.53
C SER A 151 -21.52 8.40 1.86
N GLN A 152 -21.18 7.57 0.87
CA GLN A 152 -20.19 6.49 1.03
C GLN A 152 -18.77 7.03 1.29
N VAL A 153 -18.39 8.13 0.64
CA VAL A 153 -17.08 8.78 0.88
C VAL A 153 -17.01 9.43 2.25
N GLU A 154 -18.07 10.07 2.70
CA GLU A 154 -18.16 10.61 4.07
C GLU A 154 -17.99 9.49 5.10
N GLU A 155 -18.67 8.36 4.92
CA GLU A 155 -18.53 7.19 5.77
C GLU A 155 -17.11 6.59 5.73
N PHE A 156 -16.51 6.53 4.55
CA PHE A 156 -15.15 6.06 4.37
C PHE A 156 -14.14 6.93 5.13
N ASN A 157 -14.24 8.25 5.01
CA ASN A 157 -13.37 9.20 5.73
C ASN A 157 -13.58 9.12 7.25
N ARG A 158 -14.83 9.02 7.71
CA ARG A 158 -15.14 8.84 9.13
C ARG A 158 -14.46 7.61 9.74
N ARG A 159 -14.35 6.51 8.97
CA ARG A 159 -13.64 5.29 9.40
C ARG A 159 -12.12 5.42 9.37
N LEU A 160 -11.58 6.32 8.57
CA LEU A 160 -10.16 6.63 8.55
C LEU A 160 -9.72 7.53 9.70
N ASP A 161 -10.64 8.22 10.35
CA ASP A 161 -10.35 9.07 11.52
C ASP A 161 -10.60 8.36 12.87
N ALA A 162 -11.26 7.20 12.84
CA ALA A 162 -11.44 6.31 13.99
C ALA A 162 -10.17 5.50 14.30
#